data_AF-A0A4P9W9G5-F1
#
_entry.id   AF-A0A4P9W9G5-F1
#
_cell.length_a   1.000
_cell.length_b   1.000
_cell.length_c   1.000
_cell.angle_alpha   90.00
_cell.angle_beta   90.00
_cell.angle_gamma   90.00
#
_symmetry.space_group_name_H-M   'P 1'
#
loop_
_entity.id
_entity.type
_entity.pdbx_description
1 polymer ?
#
loop_
_entity_poly.entity_id
_entity_poly.type
_entity_poly.pdbx_seq_one_letter_code
_entity_poly.pdbx_strand_id
1 'polypeptide(L)'
;MDWIRSKVSQLCKEVRKDAIPLTDAFGISDYVINSPFGRYDGNIYEHYFAAVQKKHEAGAIPPYFQRQIYPLLHRNLDQEETLELDDEDEE
;
A
#
# COMPACT_ATOMS: atom_id res chain seq x y z
N MET A 1 37.71 7.81 -7.11
CA MET A 1 36.50 7.05 -6.76
C MET A 1 35.35 7.28 -7.74
N ASP A 2 35.23 8.44 -8.39
CA ASP A 2 34.10 8.73 -9.29
C ASP A 2 34.05 7.86 -10.55
N TRP A 3 35.19 7.41 -11.06
CA TRP A 3 35.24 6.51 -12.20
C TRP A 3 34.55 5.16 -11.92
N ILE A 4 34.59 4.66 -10.67
CA ILE A 4 33.89 3.43 -10.28
C ILE A 4 32.38 3.65 -10.35
N ARG A 5 31.88 4.77 -9.80
CA ARG A 5 30.45 5.11 -9.85
C ARG A 5 29.94 5.25 -11.29
N SER A 6 30.73 5.90 -12.14
CA SER A 6 30.44 6.02 -13.57
C SER A 6 30.40 4.64 -14.24
N LYS A 7 31.38 3.77 -13.93
CA LYS A 7 31.44 2.43 -14.51
C LYS A 7 30.28 1.54 -14.07
N VAL A 8 29.88 1.59 -12.80
CA VAL A 8 28.69 0.88 -12.30
C VAL A 8 27.44 1.34 -13.05
N SER A 9 27.25 2.65 -13.20
CA SER A 9 26.12 3.20 -13.96
C SER A 9 26.13 2.74 -15.42
N GLN A 10 27.31 2.63 -16.04
CA GLN A 10 27.44 2.09 -17.40
C GLN A 10 27.03 0.61 -17.45
N LEU A 11 27.55 -0.21 -16.55
CA LEU A 11 27.24 -1.65 -16.50
C LEU A 11 25.75 -1.91 -16.21
N CYS A 12 25.12 -1.12 -15.33
CA CYS A 12 23.67 -1.21 -15.11
C CYS A 12 22.87 -0.92 -16.39
N LYS A 13 23.30 0.04 -17.23
CA LYS A 13 22.66 0.30 -18.52
C LYS A 13 22.84 -0.85 -19.51
N GLU A 14 23.99 -1.52 -19.47
CA GLU A 14 24.25 -2.70 -20.29
C GLU A 14 23.34 -3.85 -19.86
N VAL A 15 23.32 -4.20 -18.57
CA VAL A 15 22.48 -5.28 -18.00
C VAL A 15 20.98 -5.01 -18.18
N ARG A 16 20.54 -3.75 -18.11
CA ARG A 16 19.11 -3.38 -18.25
C ARG A 16 18.49 -3.90 -19.55
N LYS A 17 19.25 -4.01 -20.64
CA LYS A 17 18.76 -4.49 -21.95
C LYS A 17 18.27 -5.93 -21.87
N ASP A 18 18.91 -6.73 -21.03
CA ASP A 18 18.65 -8.16 -20.85
C ASP A 18 17.94 -8.45 -19.53
N ALA A 19 17.36 -7.45 -18.86
CA ALA A 19 16.77 -7.62 -17.54
C ALA A 19 15.67 -8.71 -17.53
N ILE A 20 14.79 -8.72 -18.53
CA ILE A 20 13.70 -9.71 -18.66
C ILE A 20 14.25 -11.12 -18.91
N PRO A 21 15.07 -11.39 -19.95
CA PRO A 21 15.58 -12.74 -20.18
C PRO A 21 16.45 -13.25 -19.02
N LEU A 22 17.19 -12.37 -18.33
CA LEU A 22 17.96 -12.76 -17.14
C LEU A 22 17.06 -13.16 -15.97
N THR A 23 15.91 -12.51 -15.78
CA THR A 23 14.94 -12.93 -14.75
C THR A 23 14.16 -14.18 -15.18
N ASP A 24 13.80 -14.30 -16.46
CA ASP A 24 13.06 -15.45 -16.98
C ASP A 24 13.90 -16.73 -16.97
N ALA A 25 15.23 -16.61 -17.08
CA ALA A 25 16.15 -17.75 -17.03
C ALA A 25 16.10 -18.56 -15.72
N PHE A 26 15.57 -17.99 -14.63
CA PHE A 26 15.33 -18.74 -13.40
C PHE A 26 14.19 -19.77 -13.52
N GLY A 27 13.32 -19.64 -14.54
CA GLY A 27 12.24 -20.60 -14.80
C GLY A 27 11.20 -20.71 -13.67
N ILE A 28 11.02 -19.64 -12.88
CA ILE A 28 10.10 -19.63 -11.75
C ILE A 28 8.67 -19.42 -12.28
N SER A 29 7.80 -20.39 -12.02
CA SER A 29 6.40 -20.30 -12.44
C SER A 29 5.61 -19.26 -11.63
N ASP A 30 4.53 -18.73 -12.22
CA ASP A 30 3.59 -17.82 -11.57
C ASP A 30 3.04 -18.37 -10.24
N TYR A 31 2.92 -19.70 -10.12
CA TYR A 31 2.50 -20.37 -8.88
C TYR A 31 3.50 -20.17 -7.74
N VAL A 32 4.80 -20.25 -8.04
CA VAL A 32 5.87 -20.06 -7.05
C VAL A 32 6.07 -18.57 -6.75
N ILE A 33 5.96 -17.70 -7.78
CA ILE A 33 6.04 -16.24 -7.61
C ILE A 33 4.88 -15.74 -6.74
N ASN A 34 3.68 -16.28 -6.93
CA ASN A 34 2.48 -15.98 -6.14
C ASN A 34 2.21 -14.47 -5.98
N SER A 35 2.51 -13.70 -7.03
CA SER A 35 2.37 -12.24 -7.04
C SER A 35 1.81 -11.78 -8.38
N PRO A 36 0.75 -10.94 -8.40
CA PRO A 36 0.20 -10.41 -9.63
C PRO A 36 1.15 -9.46 -10.36
N PHE A 37 2.11 -8.85 -9.67
CA PHE A 37 3.11 -7.96 -10.26
C PHE A 37 4.25 -8.69 -10.98
N GLY A 38 4.50 -9.94 -10.59
CA GLY A 38 5.59 -10.76 -11.13
C GLY A 38 5.10 -11.78 -12.16
N ARG A 39 3.90 -11.61 -12.72
CA ARG A 39 3.38 -12.55 -13.72
C ARG A 39 4.16 -12.47 -15.02
N TYR A 40 4.36 -13.65 -15.61
CA TYR A 40 5.11 -13.81 -16.86
C TYR A 40 4.50 -13.05 -18.05
N ASP A 41 3.18 -12.94 -18.12
CA ASP A 41 2.47 -12.27 -19.23
C ASP A 41 2.54 -10.73 -19.20
N GLY A 42 3.06 -10.15 -18.11
CA GLY A 42 3.15 -8.70 -17.92
C GLY A 42 1.80 -8.00 -17.71
N ASN A 43 0.69 -8.73 -17.60
CA ASN A 43 -0.65 -8.15 -17.44
C ASN A 43 -0.97 -7.86 -15.96
N ILE A 44 -0.22 -6.91 -15.39
CA ILE A 44 -0.22 -6.65 -13.95
C ILE A 44 -1.60 -6.20 -13.44
N TYR A 45 -2.23 -5.25 -14.13
CA TYR A 45 -3.41 -4.56 -13.58
C TYR A 45 -4.65 -5.44 -13.55
N GLU A 46 -4.92 -6.20 -14.60
CA GLU A 46 -6.08 -7.08 -14.65
C GLU A 46 -5.97 -8.21 -13.61
N HIS A 47 -4.79 -8.84 -13.52
CA HIS A 47 -4.56 -9.91 -12.54
C HIS A 47 -4.57 -9.38 -11.11
N TYR A 48 -4.02 -8.20 -10.86
CA TYR A 48 -4.07 -7.58 -9.54
C TYR A 48 -5.51 -7.24 -9.14
N PHE A 49 -6.27 -6.62 -10.03
CA PHE A 49 -7.66 -6.26 -9.77
C PHE A 49 -8.53 -7.51 -9.52
N ALA A 50 -8.38 -8.53 -10.36
CA ALA A 50 -9.08 -9.81 -10.18
C ALA A 50 -8.72 -10.50 -8.84
N ALA A 51 -7.44 -10.44 -8.43
CA ALA A 51 -7.01 -11.00 -7.14
C ALA A 51 -7.64 -10.28 -5.94
N VAL A 52 -7.78 -8.95 -6.00
CA VAL A 52 -8.46 -8.16 -4.96
C VAL A 52 -9.96 -8.47 -4.93
N GLN A 53 -10.62 -8.47 -6.09
CA GLN A 53 -12.06 -8.78 -6.19
C GLN A 53 -12.40 -10.19 -5.71
N LYS A 54 -11.52 -11.17 -5.98
CA LYS A 54 -11.73 -12.55 -5.50
C LYS A 54 -11.68 -12.67 -3.98
N LYS A 55 -10.90 -11.81 -3.30
CA LYS A 55 -10.74 -11.85 -1.84
C LYS A 55 -11.77 -11.00 -1.09
N HIS A 56 -12.31 -9.97 -1.74
CA HIS A 56 -13.22 -9.03 -1.10
C HIS A 56 -14.45 -8.80 -1.97
N GLU A 57 -15.62 -9.07 -1.40
CA GLU A 57 -16.89 -8.72 -2.02
C GLU A 57 -17.03 -7.19 -2.11
N ALA A 58 -17.41 -6.70 -3.28
CA ALA A 58 -17.62 -5.28 -3.51
C ALA A 58 -18.79 -4.78 -2.64
N GLY A 59 -18.54 -3.74 -1.85
CA GLY A 59 -19.56 -3.16 -0.98
C GLY A 59 -19.83 -3.93 0.30
N ALA A 60 -18.99 -4.91 0.67
CA ALA A 60 -19.12 -5.60 1.95
C ALA A 60 -19.05 -4.63 3.12
N ILE A 61 -20.13 -4.56 3.90
CA ILE A 61 -20.17 -3.81 5.14
C ILE A 61 -19.33 -4.57 6.17
N PRO A 62 -18.31 -3.97 6.78
CA PRO A 62 -17.49 -4.67 7.75
C PRO A 62 -18.35 -5.11 8.95
N PRO A 63 -18.10 -6.30 9.54
CA PRO A 63 -18.94 -6.86 10.61
C PRO A 63 -18.97 -5.98 11.87
N TYR A 64 -17.93 -5.16 12.06
CA TYR A 64 -17.82 -4.21 13.16
C TYR A 64 -18.43 -2.84 12.85
N PHE A 65 -19.03 -2.63 11.68
CA PHE A 65 -19.60 -1.34 11.30
C PHE A 65 -20.62 -0.83 12.32
N GLN A 66 -21.64 -1.64 12.63
CA GLN A 66 -22.69 -1.25 13.57
C GLN A 66 -22.19 -1.11 15.02
N ARG A 67 -21.21 -1.92 15.42
CA ARG A 67 -20.71 -1.94 16.80
C ARG A 67 -19.74 -0.80 17.10
N GLN A 68 -18.89 -0.43 16.15
CA GLN A 68 -17.74 0.45 16.40
C GLN A 68 -17.75 1.71 15.55
N ILE A 69 -18.05 1.59 14.26
CA ILE A 69 -17.99 2.73 13.33
C ILE A 69 -19.24 3.59 13.46
N TYR A 70 -20.42 2.97 13.51
CA TYR A 70 -21.70 3.68 13.57
C TYR A 70 -21.84 4.56 14.82
N PRO A 71 -21.51 4.09 16.05
CA PRO A 71 -21.59 4.94 17.24
C PRO A 71 -20.57 6.07 17.24
N LEU A 72 -19.39 5.87 16.64
CA LEU A 72 -18.37 6.92 16.51
C LEU A 72 -18.84 8.03 15.57
N LEU A 73 -19.44 7.68 14.44
CA LEU A 73 -19.97 8.63 13.45
C LEU A 73 -21.14 9.45 14.00
N HIS A 74 -21.94 8.87 14.90
CA HIS A 74 -23.14 9.51 15.49
C HIS A 74 -22.93 9.91 16.95
N ARG A 75 -21.68 10.10 17.36
CA ARG A 75 -21.34 10.62 18.69
C ARG A 75 -21.88 12.05 18.83
N ASN A 76 -22.63 12.33 19.89
CA ASN A 76 -22.91 13.70 20.30
C ASN A 76 -21.61 14.34 20.78
N LEU A 77 -21.22 15.45 20.16
CA LEU A 77 -20.19 16.33 20.70
C LEU A 77 -20.90 17.25 21.70
N ASP A 78 -21.13 16.76 22.91
CA ASP A 78 -21.58 17.63 23.99
C ASP A 78 -20.51 18.72 24.18
N GLN A 79 -20.99 19.96 24.26
CA GLN A 79 -20.25 21.21 24.12
C GLN A 79 -18.94 21.20 24.92
N GLU A 80 -17.87 21.74 24.34
CA GLU A 80 -16.66 22.10 25.09
C GLU A 80 -17.10 22.91 26.32
N GLU A 81 -16.95 22.31 27.50
CA GLU A 81 -17.10 23.01 28.76
C GLU A 81 -15.97 24.05 28.80
N THR A 82 -16.29 25.28 28.39
CA THR A 82 -15.36 26.40 28.48
C THR A 82 -14.95 26.54 29.93
N LEU A 83 -13.69 26.21 30.23
CA LEU A 83 -13.09 26.49 31.53
C LEU A 83 -13.06 28.02 31.71
N GLU A 84 -14.00 28.54 32.50
CA GLU A 84 -13.90 29.90 33.03
C GLU A 84 -12.73 29.90 34.01
N LEU A 85 -11.71 30.71 33.73
CA LEU A 85 -10.60 30.94 34.65
C LEU A 85 -11.14 31.85 35.76
N ASP A 86 -11.12 31.40 37.01
CA ASP A 86 -11.40 32.28 38.15
C ASP A 86 -10.28 33.33 38.20
N ASP A 87 -10.62 34.58 37.91
CA ASP A 87 -9.78 35.75 38.16
C ASP A 87 -9.77 36.05 39.68
N GLU A 88 -9.37 35.09 40.52
CA GLU A 88 -9.07 35.31 41.94
C GLU A 88 -7.56 35.21 42.15
N ASP A 89 -6.86 36.32 41.90
CA ASP A 89 -5.57 36.65 42.52
C ASP A 89 -5.24 38.15 42.25
N GLU A 90 -6.03 39.05 42.84
CA GLU A 90 -5.61 40.44 43.10
C GLU A 90 -5.88 40.79 44.57
N GLU A 91 -4.94 40.40 45.46
CA GLU A 91 -4.68 41.09 46.74
C GLU A 91 -3.47 42.02 46.62
#